data_AF-A0A3M0ZAA3-F1
#
_entry.id   AF-A0A3M0ZAA3-F1
#
_cell.length_a   1.000
_cell.length_b   1.000
_cell.length_c   1.000
_cell.angle_alpha   90.00
_cell.angle_beta   90.00
_cell.angle_gamma   90.00
#
_symmetry.space_group_name_H-M   'P 1'
#
loop_
_entity.id
_entity.type
_entity.pdbx_description
1 polymer ?
#
loop_
_entity_poly.entity_id
_entity_poly.type
_entity_poly.pdbx_seq_one_letter_code
_entity_poly.pdbx_strand_id
1 'polypeptide(L)'
;DMEALIHHFKLFSEGYCVPEGEAYAAVEHPKGEFGVYLVSDGANKPFRLKIRAPGFAHLAALDEMCRGHMLADVVAIIGTQDIVFGEIDR
;
A
#
# COMPACT_ATOMS: atom_id res chain seq x y z
N ASP A 1 -5.74 -22.92 -29.35
CA ASP A 1 -4.62 -22.38 -30.14
C ASP A 1 -3.31 -22.72 -29.43
N MET A 2 -2.26 -23.08 -30.15
CA MET A 2 -1.01 -23.57 -29.54
C MET A 2 -0.27 -22.45 -28.80
N GLU A 3 -0.30 -21.25 -29.38
CA GLU A 3 0.28 -20.01 -28.88
C GLU A 3 -0.36 -19.63 -27.54
N ALA A 4 -1.68 -19.75 -27.42
CA ALA A 4 -2.40 -19.50 -26.18
C ALA A 4 -1.93 -20.42 -25.04
N LEU A 5 -1.63 -21.69 -25.34
CA LEU A 5 -1.14 -22.64 -24.34
C LEU A 5 0.29 -22.34 -23.91
N ILE A 6 1.15 -21.91 -24.84
CA ILE A 6 2.53 -21.49 -24.54
C ILE A 6 2.52 -20.23 -23.65
N HIS A 7 1.70 -19.23 -23.98
CA HIS A 7 1.54 -18.03 -23.16
C HIS A 7 1.03 -18.38 -21.76
N HIS A 8 0.03 -19.26 -21.67
CA HIS A 8 -0.49 -19.72 -20.39
C HIS A 8 0.61 -20.37 -19.53
N PHE A 9 1.39 -21.30 -20.11
CA PHE A 9 2.46 -21.97 -19.37
C PHE A 9 3.53 -20.98 -18.89
N LYS A 10 3.97 -20.06 -19.76
CA LYS A 10 5.00 -19.05 -19.42
C LYS A 10 4.54 -18.07 -18.34
N LEU A 11 3.32 -17.56 -18.42
CA LEU A 11 2.79 -16.61 -17.44
C LEU A 11 2.64 -17.21 -16.04
N PHE A 12 2.31 -18.49 -15.92
CA PHE A 12 2.10 -19.13 -14.61
C PHE A 12 3.36 -19.78 -14.03
N SER A 13 4.37 -20.06 -14.84
CA SER A 13 5.65 -20.61 -14.36
C SER A 13 6.71 -19.52 -14.12
N GLU A 14 6.93 -18.66 -15.11
CA GLU A 14 7.95 -17.60 -15.06
C GLU A 14 7.36 -16.24 -14.70
N GLY A 15 6.11 -15.95 -15.09
CA GLY A 15 5.52 -14.62 -14.97
C GLY A 15 5.82 -13.73 -16.18
N TYR A 16 5.46 -12.46 -16.09
CA TYR A 16 5.80 -11.45 -17.10
C TYR A 16 6.91 -10.54 -16.58
N CYS A 17 7.75 -10.03 -17.49
CA CYS A 17 8.78 -9.06 -17.14
C CYS A 17 8.21 -7.64 -17.28
N VAL A 18 8.47 -6.80 -16.28
CA VAL A 18 8.13 -5.37 -16.31
C VAL A 18 9.36 -4.60 -16.80
N PRO A 19 9.21 -3.54 -17.63
CA PRO A 19 10.34 -2.70 -18.02
C PRO A 19 11.05 -2.09 -16.81
N GLU A 20 12.36 -1.90 -16.93
CA GLU A 20 13.17 -1.20 -15.93
C GLU A 20 12.63 0.20 -15.65
N GLY A 21 12.52 0.55 -14.37
CA GLY A 21 12.07 1.88 -13.96
C GLY A 21 11.42 1.91 -12.59
N GLU A 22 10.87 3.07 -12.25
CA GLU A 22 10.17 3.32 -11.00
C GLU A 22 8.83 4.02 -11.27
N ALA A 23 7.84 3.72 -10.45
CA ALA A 23 6.54 4.37 -10.54
C ALA A 23 5.90 4.50 -9.14
N TYR A 24 5.22 5.61 -8.93
CA TYR A 24 4.28 5.78 -7.83
C TYR A 24 2.88 5.94 -8.40
N ALA A 25 1.95 5.11 -7.92
CA ALA A 25 0.54 5.22 -8.23
C ALA A 25 -0.25 5.24 -6.93
N ALA A 26 -1.26 6.12 -6.87
CA ALA A 26 -2.14 6.24 -5.73
C ALA A 26 -3.61 6.16 -6.16
N VAL A 27 -4.43 5.64 -5.26
CA VAL A 27 -5.88 5.53 -5.40
C VAL A 27 -6.56 6.06 -4.15
N GLU A 28 -7.80 6.50 -4.29
CA GLU A 28 -8.63 6.89 -3.16
C GLU A 28 -9.18 5.64 -2.48
N HIS A 29 -8.57 5.24 -1.37
CA HIS A 29 -9.07 4.18 -0.49
C HIS A 29 -10.09 4.80 0.48
N PRO A 30 -11.04 4.05 1.07
CA PRO A 30 -12.00 4.61 2.03
C PRO A 30 -11.39 5.36 3.24
N LYS A 31 -10.09 5.15 3.47
CA LYS A 31 -9.30 5.78 4.54
C LYS A 31 -8.45 6.95 4.07
N GLY A 32 -8.54 7.34 2.80
CA GLY A 32 -7.70 8.36 2.16
C GLY A 32 -6.77 7.76 1.11
N GLU A 33 -5.76 8.53 0.71
CA GLU A 33 -4.87 8.16 -0.39
C GLU A 33 -4.02 6.91 -0.04
N PHE A 34 -4.19 5.84 -0.81
CA PHE A 34 -3.40 4.62 -0.71
C PHE A 34 -2.46 4.54 -1.90
N GLY A 35 -1.15 4.54 -1.62
CA GLY A 35 -0.12 4.59 -2.64
C GLY A 35 0.75 3.34 -2.67
N VAL A 36 1.21 2.96 -3.86
CA VAL A 36 2.24 1.95 -4.05
C VAL A 36 3.37 2.56 -4.88
N TYR A 37 4.57 2.53 -4.31
CA TYR A 37 5.81 2.85 -4.99
C TYR A 37 6.53 1.54 -5.36
N LEU A 38 6.78 1.34 -6.64
CA LEU A 38 7.37 0.11 -7.17
C LEU A 38 8.61 0.44 -8.00
N VAL A 39 9.66 -0.34 -7.81
CA VAL A 39 10.90 -0.30 -8.59
C VAL A 39 11.07 -1.65 -9.28
N SER A 40 11.34 -1.62 -10.59
CA SER A 40 11.63 -2.78 -11.42
C SER A 40 13.03 -2.67 -12.01
N ASP A 41 13.76 -3.77 -11.96
CA ASP A 41 15.09 -3.99 -12.56
C ASP A 41 14.99 -4.83 -13.85
N GLY A 42 13.82 -4.89 -14.48
CA GLY A 42 13.61 -5.69 -15.70
C GLY A 42 13.30 -7.17 -15.44
N ALA A 43 13.40 -7.63 -14.18
CA ALA A 43 13.09 -9.00 -13.81
C ALA A 43 11.57 -9.27 -13.73
N ASN A 44 11.23 -10.55 -13.55
CA ASN A 44 9.86 -11.03 -13.35
C ASN A 44 9.31 -10.78 -11.93
N LYS A 45 10.12 -10.25 -11.02
CA LYS A 45 9.75 -9.92 -9.64
C LYS A 45 10.06 -8.45 -9.37
N PRO A 46 9.24 -7.77 -8.56
CA PRO A 46 9.53 -6.38 -8.18
C PRO A 46 10.83 -6.32 -7.39
N PHE A 47 11.74 -5.43 -7.79
CA PHE A 47 13.00 -5.19 -7.08
C PHE A 47 12.73 -4.57 -5.71
N ARG A 48 11.83 -3.58 -5.66
CA ARG A 48 11.36 -2.96 -4.43
C ARG A 48 9.89 -2.61 -4.53
N LEU A 49 9.16 -2.81 -3.44
CA LEU A 49 7.77 -2.37 -3.28
C LEU A 49 7.64 -1.67 -1.93
N LYS A 50 7.15 -0.43 -1.94
CA LYS A 50 6.76 0.29 -0.72
C LYS A 50 5.30 0.70 -0.81
N ILE A 51 4.57 0.41 0.26
CA ILE A 51 3.18 0.81 0.43
C ILE A 51 3.15 2.09 1.27
N ARG A 52 2.38 3.08 0.81
CA ARG A 52 2.00 4.28 1.55
C ARG A 52 0.59 4.05 2.09
N ALA A 53 0.51 3.60 3.33
CA ALA A 53 -0.76 3.43 4.02
C ALA A 53 -1.25 4.78 4.55
N PRO A 54 -2.52 5.16 4.32
CA PRO A 54 -3.09 6.41 4.84
C PRO A 54 -3.11 6.42 6.38
N GLY A 55 -3.43 5.28 6.99
CA GLY A 55 -3.48 5.12 8.44
C GLY A 55 -2.15 5.41 9.16
N PHE A 56 -1.00 5.25 8.49
CA PHE A 56 0.30 5.56 9.09
C PHE A 56 0.45 7.07 9.34
N ALA A 57 0.03 7.89 8.37
CA ALA A 57 0.04 9.35 8.52
C ALA A 57 -1.01 9.82 9.53
N HIS A 58 -2.19 9.19 9.55
CA HIS A 58 -3.23 9.48 10.54
C HIS A 58 -2.76 9.22 11.97
N LEU A 59 -2.13 8.07 12.20
CA LEU A 59 -1.60 7.70 13.51
C LEU A 59 -0.45 8.62 13.95
N ALA A 60 0.41 9.06 13.02
CA ALA A 60 1.47 10.02 13.31
C ALA A 60 0.92 11.38 13.80
N ALA A 61 -0.27 11.78 13.35
CA ALA A 61 -0.92 13.01 13.78
C ALA A 61 -1.69 12.88 15.11
N LEU A 62 -1.82 11.67 15.68
CA LEU A 62 -2.64 11.39 16.86
C LEU A 62 -2.21 12.22 18.08
N ASP A 63 -0.91 12.44 18.29
CA ASP A 63 -0.41 13.25 19.41
C ASP A 63 -0.97 14.68 19.37
N GLU A 64 -0.91 15.32 18.20
CA GLU A 64 -1.41 16.68 18.02
C GLU A 64 -2.94 16.74 18.22
N MET A 65 -3.67 15.75 17.71
CA MET A 65 -5.13 15.67 17.87
C MET A 65 -5.58 15.39 19.30
N CYS A 66 -4.77 14.72 20.12
CA CYS A 66 -5.14 14.38 21.50
C CYS A 66 -4.78 15.48 22.52
N ARG A 67 -3.99 16.49 22.15
CA ARG A 67 -3.56 17.55 23.08
C ARG A 67 -4.76 18.38 23.57
N GLY A 68 -4.88 18.52 24.89
CA GLY A 68 -5.96 19.27 25.53
C GLY A 68 -7.27 18.50 25.70
N HIS A 69 -7.32 17.24 25.26
CA HIS A 69 -8.47 16.35 25.43
C HIS A 69 -8.32 15.42 26.65
N MET A 70 -9.44 14.81 27.06
CA MET A 70 -9.43 13.82 28.12
C MET A 70 -9.06 12.43 27.55
N LEU A 71 -8.60 11.53 28.41
CA LEU A 71 -8.30 10.14 28.02
C LEU A 71 -9.52 9.44 27.38
N ALA A 72 -10.73 9.76 27.82
CA ALA A 72 -11.96 9.23 27.25
C ALA A 72 -12.16 9.64 25.77
N ASP A 73 -11.69 10.82 25.39
CA ASP A 73 -11.85 11.36 24.03
C ASP A 73 -10.89 10.67 23.04
N VAL A 74 -9.76 10.13 23.52
CA VAL A 74 -8.76 9.43 22.70
C VAL A 74 -9.38 8.24 21.96
N VAL A 75 -10.31 7.53 22.61
CA VAL A 75 -11.01 6.39 21.98
C VAL A 75 -11.86 6.85 20.80
N ALA A 76 -12.54 7.99 20.93
CA ALA A 76 -13.32 8.56 19.85
C ALA A 76 -12.41 9.04 18.70
N ILE A 77 -11.30 9.71 19.02
CA ILE A 77 -10.33 10.17 18.02
C ILE A 77 -9.78 8.99 17.21
N ILE A 78 -9.32 7.92 17.86
CA ILE A 78 -8.85 6.71 17.17
C ILE A 78 -9.96 6.09 16.30
N GLY A 79 -11.19 6.03 16.79
CA GLY A 79 -12.34 5.50 16.05
C GLY A 79 -12.65 6.31 14.77
N THR A 80 -12.55 7.64 14.83
CA THR A 80 -12.81 8.50 13.66
C THR A 80 -11.78 8.37 12.55
N GLN A 81 -10.56 7.94 12.88
CA GLN A 81 -9.47 7.76 11.92
C GLN A 81 -9.50 6.41 11.19
N ASP A 82 -10.39 5.50 11.60
CA ASP A 82 -10.55 4.14 11.04
C ASP A 82 -9.21 3.36 10.96
N ILE A 83 -8.53 3.24 12.10
CA ILE A 83 -7.21 2.60 12.17
C ILE A 83 -7.32 1.08 12.07
N VAL A 84 -6.63 0.49 11.08
CA VAL A 84 -6.37 -0.95 11.01
C VAL A 84 -4.87 -1.18 10.99
N PHE A 85 -4.31 -1.83 12.01
CA PHE A 85 -2.86 -1.93 12.15
C PHE A 85 -2.16 -2.76 11.06
N GLY A 86 -2.88 -3.64 10.36
CA GLY A 86 -2.31 -4.44 9.28
C GLY A 86 -1.77 -3.62 8.11
N GLU A 87 -2.26 -2.40 7.87
CA GLU A 87 -1.68 -1.52 6.85
C GLU A 87 -0.54 -0.65 7.39
N ILE A 88 -0.59 -0.30 8.68
CA ILE A 88 0.34 0.64 9.33
C ILE A 88 1.71 0.02 9.59
N ASP A 89 1.75 -1.28 9.89
CA ASP A 89 2.97 -2.00 10.27
C ASP A 89 3.91 -2.34 9.08
N ARG A 90 3.64 -1.81 7.87
CA ARG A 90 4.31 -2.19 6.60
C ARG A 90 5.25 -1.13 6.03
#